data_AF-A0A317XR91-F1
#
_entry.id   AF-A0A317XR91-F1
#
_cell.length_a   1.000
_cell.length_b   1.000
_cell.length_c   1.000
_cell.angle_alpha   90.00
_cell.angle_beta   90.00
_cell.angle_gamma   90.00
#
_symmetry.space_group_name_H-M   'P 1'
#
loop_
_entity.id
_entity.type
_entity.pdbx_description
1 polymer ?
#
loop_
_entity_poly.entity_id
_entity_poly.type
_entity_poly.pdbx_seq_one_letter_code
_entity_poly.pdbx_strand_id
1 'polypeptide(L)'
;MTSRLAQRHNLTGDVVHPDPDNVEPYLPASAPLPSQTTTLHKPRWWTSDDVSAQQPNRWATLRHIYREELAEFFGTMMILLFGAGVECQVNLHYHIQGSVREVAAYGSYFQGRMAWAAGVAMAVWTAGGISGGHCNPSVTLALWMFRGFPSSKVFRFILAQVLGATFGSLLVYANNFTNIQSFQGSSARTVTGPNSTAGFFFTLPASELSYGSAFYSEFLASAVLLFVVFALADPNNLKPPKGTQPFAMFVLLIGIGASLGYNTGYAINGARDTGPRIALWLVGYGSDVWTHDKFYWFWNPWIASIAGGIVGAATYDAFIYNGVDSPFNKPKHASITPASRNGYSELPQHVGSEDQHAEHA
;
A
#
# COMPACT_ATOMS: atom_id res chain seq x y z
N MET A 1 11.50 -26.77 -2.53
CA MET A 1 11.38 -25.38 -3.03
C MET A 1 12.13 -25.30 -4.35
N THR A 2 11.43 -25.31 -5.48
CA THR A 2 12.03 -24.96 -6.76
C THR A 2 12.43 -23.48 -6.71
N SER A 3 13.67 -23.15 -7.04
CA SER A 3 14.14 -21.76 -7.14
C SER A 3 13.26 -20.98 -8.14
N ARG A 4 12.98 -19.69 -7.91
CA ARG A 4 12.24 -18.84 -8.90
C ARG A 4 12.91 -18.86 -10.28
N LEU A 5 14.22 -19.12 -10.34
CA LEU A 5 14.97 -19.33 -11.58
C LEU A 5 14.60 -20.63 -12.30
N ALA A 6 14.19 -21.68 -11.58
CA ALA A 6 13.66 -22.91 -12.17
C ALA A 6 12.24 -22.71 -12.72
N GLN A 7 11.42 -21.88 -12.05
CA GLN A 7 10.10 -21.47 -12.56
C GLN A 7 10.21 -20.69 -13.89
N ARG A 8 11.26 -19.88 -14.06
CA ARG A 8 11.53 -19.11 -15.27
C ARG A 8 11.58 -19.98 -16.55
N HIS A 9 12.08 -21.21 -16.45
CA HIS A 9 12.22 -22.12 -17.60
C HIS A 9 10.89 -22.74 -18.04
N ASN A 10 9.83 -22.66 -17.22
CA ASN A 10 8.56 -23.33 -17.46
C ASN A 10 7.39 -22.37 -17.75
N LEU A 11 7.65 -21.07 -17.98
CA LEU A 11 6.60 -20.08 -18.26
C LEU A 11 6.26 -20.04 -19.75
N THR A 12 5.01 -20.35 -20.10
CA THR A 12 4.46 -20.25 -21.45
C THR A 12 3.76 -18.90 -21.69
N GLY A 13 3.44 -18.58 -22.95
CA GLY A 13 2.75 -17.34 -23.33
C GLY A 13 1.43 -17.14 -22.56
N ASP A 14 0.62 -18.20 -22.45
CA ASP A 14 -0.68 -18.19 -21.77
C ASP A 14 -0.60 -17.87 -20.27
N VAL A 15 0.50 -18.22 -19.61
CA VAL A 15 0.70 -17.95 -18.17
C VAL A 15 1.08 -16.48 -17.93
N VAL A 16 1.84 -15.89 -18.84
CA VAL A 16 2.31 -14.50 -18.73
C VAL A 16 1.26 -13.52 -19.25
N HIS A 17 0.47 -13.94 -20.22
CA HIS A 17 -0.62 -13.20 -20.87
C HIS A 17 -1.90 -14.03 -20.76
N PRO A 18 -2.57 -14.03 -19.59
CA PRO A 18 -3.82 -14.76 -19.44
C PRO A 18 -4.88 -14.21 -20.41
N ASP A 19 -5.69 -15.11 -20.95
CA ASP A 19 -6.81 -14.79 -21.82
C ASP A 19 -7.74 -13.76 -21.15
N PRO A 20 -7.99 -12.59 -21.76
CA PRO A 20 -8.84 -11.56 -21.18
C PRO A 20 -10.28 -12.02 -20.93
N ASP A 21 -10.77 -13.05 -21.62
CA ASP A 21 -12.12 -13.59 -21.40
C ASP A 21 -12.20 -14.45 -20.13
N ASN A 22 -11.04 -14.93 -19.63
CA ASN A 22 -10.92 -15.68 -18.37
C ASN A 22 -10.54 -14.79 -17.17
N VAL A 23 -10.30 -13.50 -17.39
CA VAL A 23 -9.96 -12.53 -16.34
C VAL A 23 -11.11 -11.53 -16.22
N GLU A 24 -11.89 -11.62 -15.13
CA GLU A 24 -13.00 -10.70 -14.90
C GLU A 24 -12.54 -9.23 -15.01
N PRO A 25 -13.24 -8.39 -15.80
CA PRO A 25 -12.85 -7.01 -16.00
C PRO A 25 -12.89 -6.22 -14.69
N TYR A 26 -11.76 -5.62 -14.33
CA TYR A 26 -11.70 -4.59 -13.29
C TYR A 26 -11.98 -3.22 -13.94
N LEU A 27 -12.98 -2.50 -13.42
CA LEU A 27 -13.52 -1.16 -13.79
C LEU A 27 -12.46 -0.06 -14.07
N PRO A 28 -12.85 1.14 -14.55
CA PRO A 28 -13.59 1.52 -15.74
C PRO A 28 -12.60 2.19 -16.72
N ALA A 29 -11.71 1.38 -17.28
CA ALA A 29 -11.06 1.59 -18.56
C ALA A 29 -10.73 0.18 -19.10
N SER A 30 -11.68 -0.75 -18.94
CA SER A 30 -11.59 -2.05 -19.59
C SER A 30 -11.38 -1.79 -21.07
N ALA A 31 -10.36 -2.39 -21.65
CA ALA A 31 -10.20 -2.43 -23.09
C ALA A 31 -11.57 -2.77 -23.71
N PRO A 32 -11.96 -2.13 -24.83
CA PRO A 32 -13.23 -2.44 -25.46
C PRO A 32 -13.34 -3.94 -25.64
N LEU A 33 -14.51 -4.49 -25.29
CA LEU A 33 -14.80 -5.92 -25.45
C LEU A 33 -14.49 -6.33 -26.91
N PRO A 34 -14.15 -7.60 -27.18
CA PRO A 34 -13.84 -8.08 -28.54
C PRO A 34 -14.95 -7.75 -29.57
N SER A 35 -16.20 -7.64 -29.12
CA SER A 35 -17.36 -7.24 -29.93
C SER A 35 -17.47 -5.73 -30.19
N GLN A 36 -16.71 -4.90 -29.48
CA GLN A 36 -16.75 -3.42 -29.51
C GLN A 36 -15.47 -2.80 -30.11
N THR A 37 -14.57 -3.61 -30.65
CA THR A 37 -13.31 -3.15 -31.23
C THR A 37 -13.53 -2.38 -32.54
N THR A 38 -13.23 -1.08 -32.55
CA THR A 38 -13.11 -0.29 -33.78
C THR A 38 -11.68 -0.33 -34.29
N THR A 39 -11.46 -0.15 -35.60
CA THR A 39 -10.10 -0.14 -36.21
C THR A 39 -9.17 0.95 -35.65
N LEU A 40 -9.71 1.95 -34.96
CA LEU A 40 -8.99 3.03 -34.26
C LEU A 40 -8.48 2.63 -32.86
N HIS A 41 -8.98 1.54 -32.28
CA HIS A 41 -8.61 1.03 -30.95
C HIS A 41 -8.07 -0.40 -31.03
N LYS A 42 -7.02 -0.60 -31.83
CA LYS A 42 -6.13 -1.75 -31.63
C LYS A 42 -5.03 -1.34 -30.65
N PRO A 43 -5.15 -1.63 -29.34
CA PRO A 43 -4.04 -1.39 -28.44
C PRO A 43 -2.80 -2.15 -28.95
N ARG A 44 -1.65 -1.48 -28.99
CA ARG A 44 -0.38 -2.10 -29.43
C ARG A 44 0.04 -3.35 -28.64
N TRP A 45 -0.58 -3.58 -27.47
CA TRP A 45 -0.36 -4.78 -26.65
C TRP A 45 -1.23 -5.98 -27.07
N TRP A 46 -2.16 -5.80 -28.02
CA TRP A 46 -2.86 -6.88 -28.69
C TRP A 46 -1.96 -7.46 -29.78
N THR A 47 -1.13 -8.43 -29.41
CA THR A 47 -0.34 -9.21 -30.36
C THR A 47 -1.11 -10.47 -30.71
N SER A 48 -1.66 -10.50 -31.94
CA SER A 48 -1.97 -11.66 -32.81
C SER A 48 -2.74 -12.84 -32.21
N ASP A 49 -3.69 -13.37 -32.98
CA ASP A 49 -4.58 -14.49 -32.65
C ASP A 49 -3.89 -15.84 -32.29
N ASP A 50 -2.55 -15.85 -32.11
CA ASP A 50 -1.68 -16.96 -31.72
C ASP A 50 -0.79 -16.62 -30.49
N VAL A 51 -1.35 -16.06 -29.41
CA VAL A 51 -0.61 -15.78 -28.15
C VAL A 51 -0.07 -17.07 -27.50
N SER A 52 -0.74 -18.20 -27.73
CA SER A 52 -0.35 -19.52 -27.22
C SER A 52 0.98 -20.04 -27.79
N ALA A 53 1.48 -19.45 -28.89
CA ALA A 53 2.70 -19.90 -29.57
C ALA A 53 3.95 -19.04 -29.29
N GLN A 54 3.82 -17.84 -28.72
CA GLN A 54 4.98 -16.96 -28.50
C GLN A 54 5.61 -17.11 -27.11
N GLN A 55 6.90 -17.48 -27.10
CA GLN A 55 7.73 -17.48 -25.89
C GLN A 55 7.81 -16.06 -25.30
N PRO A 56 7.49 -15.85 -24.02
CA PRO A 56 7.50 -14.53 -23.42
C PRO A 56 8.91 -13.95 -23.43
N ASN A 57 9.05 -12.68 -23.81
CA ASN A 57 10.35 -12.02 -23.78
C ASN A 57 10.88 -11.92 -22.33
N ARG A 58 12.19 -11.66 -22.19
CA ARG A 58 12.86 -11.59 -20.88
C ARG A 58 12.22 -10.57 -19.93
N TRP A 59 11.72 -9.46 -20.46
CA TRP A 59 11.07 -8.41 -19.68
C TRP A 59 9.70 -8.84 -19.14
N ALA A 60 8.86 -9.45 -19.98
CA ALA A 60 7.56 -9.98 -19.59
C ALA A 60 7.72 -11.07 -18.52
N THR A 61 8.71 -11.95 -18.70
CA THR A 61 9.08 -12.96 -17.70
C THR A 61 9.50 -12.36 -16.36
N LEU A 62 10.38 -11.35 -16.38
CA LEU A 62 10.82 -10.66 -15.16
C LEU A 62 9.64 -9.99 -14.43
N ARG A 63 8.81 -9.24 -15.19
CA ARG A 63 7.63 -8.57 -14.65
C ARG A 63 6.63 -9.55 -14.06
N HIS A 64 6.47 -10.72 -14.65
CA HIS A 64 5.58 -11.75 -14.12
C HIS A 64 6.13 -12.34 -12.80
N ILE A 65 7.43 -12.67 -12.75
CA ILE A 65 8.06 -13.28 -11.57
C ILE A 65 8.07 -12.35 -10.35
N TYR A 66 8.29 -11.05 -10.57
CA TYR A 66 8.38 -10.03 -9.51
C TYR A 66 7.17 -9.10 -9.48
N ARG A 67 6.04 -9.51 -10.07
CA ARG A 67 4.87 -8.65 -10.27
C ARG A 67 4.35 -8.07 -8.96
N GLU A 68 4.32 -8.89 -7.92
CA GLU A 68 3.87 -8.51 -6.59
C GLU A 68 4.83 -7.52 -5.93
N GLU A 69 6.14 -7.79 -5.95
CA GLU A 69 7.14 -6.88 -5.38
C GLU A 69 7.19 -5.54 -6.14
N LEU A 70 7.04 -5.55 -7.47
CA LEU A 70 6.96 -4.33 -8.28
C LEU A 70 5.68 -3.53 -7.95
N ALA A 71 4.56 -4.22 -7.73
CA ALA A 71 3.32 -3.57 -7.31
C ALA A 71 3.48 -2.88 -5.94
N GLU A 72 4.07 -3.55 -4.96
CA GLU A 72 4.38 -2.96 -3.64
C GLU A 72 5.35 -1.77 -3.73
N PHE A 73 6.36 -1.85 -4.60
CA PHE A 73 7.28 -0.76 -4.87
C PHE A 73 6.54 0.47 -5.42
N PHE A 74 5.79 0.32 -6.52
CA PHE A 74 5.10 1.44 -7.15
C PHE A 74 3.94 1.96 -6.30
N GLY A 75 3.24 1.08 -5.59
CA GLY A 75 2.19 1.47 -4.64
C GLY A 75 2.76 2.32 -3.51
N THR A 76 3.84 1.88 -2.85
CA THR A 76 4.46 2.66 -1.78
C THR A 76 5.08 3.97 -2.31
N MET A 77 5.61 3.97 -3.53
CA MET A 77 6.06 5.19 -4.22
C MET A 77 4.94 6.23 -4.34
N MET A 78 3.70 5.82 -4.67
CA MET A 78 2.55 6.75 -4.76
C MET A 78 2.25 7.42 -3.42
N ILE A 79 2.38 6.70 -2.30
CA ILE A 79 2.20 7.28 -0.97
C ILE A 79 3.14 8.47 -0.77
N LEU A 80 4.41 8.35 -1.15
CA LEU A 80 5.40 9.41 -0.94
C LEU A 80 5.33 10.51 -2.00
N LEU A 81 5.00 10.18 -3.26
CA LEU A 81 4.82 11.20 -4.30
C LEU A 81 3.75 12.23 -3.90
N PHE A 82 2.61 11.76 -3.41
CA PHE A 82 1.53 12.64 -2.97
C PHE A 82 1.81 13.21 -1.58
N GLY A 83 2.25 12.37 -0.64
CA GLY A 83 2.47 12.75 0.75
C GLY A 83 3.61 13.74 0.94
N ALA A 84 4.84 13.36 0.58
CA ALA A 84 5.97 14.30 0.71
C ALA A 84 5.84 15.49 -0.26
N GLY A 85 5.18 15.28 -1.41
CA GLY A 85 4.88 16.34 -2.38
C GLY A 85 4.03 17.45 -1.78
N VAL A 86 2.93 17.10 -1.09
CA VAL A 86 2.06 18.10 -0.45
C VAL A 86 2.78 18.82 0.69
N GLU A 87 3.62 18.12 1.47
CA GLU A 87 4.38 18.77 2.55
C GLU A 87 5.38 19.78 1.98
N CYS A 88 6.07 19.46 0.88
CA CYS A 88 6.92 20.42 0.19
C CYS A 88 6.12 21.63 -0.30
N GLN A 89 4.96 21.40 -0.92
CA GLN A 89 4.12 22.46 -1.46
C GLN A 89 3.54 23.39 -0.38
N VAL A 90 3.10 22.85 0.74
CA VAL A 90 2.52 23.65 1.84
C VAL A 90 3.62 24.41 2.61
N ASN A 91 4.79 23.80 2.84
CA ASN A 91 5.76 24.35 3.79
C ASN A 91 6.92 25.14 3.15
N LEU A 92 7.32 24.89 1.89
CA LEU A 92 8.49 25.56 1.30
C LEU A 92 8.24 27.02 0.87
N HIS A 93 6.99 27.50 0.91
CA HIS A 93 6.57 28.72 0.22
C HIS A 93 6.36 29.94 1.13
N TYR A 94 6.67 29.80 2.42
CA TYR A 94 6.69 30.94 3.32
C TYR A 94 7.94 31.80 3.05
N HIS A 95 7.73 32.96 2.43
CA HIS A 95 8.65 34.12 2.35
C HIS A 95 9.73 34.16 1.25
N ILE A 96 9.37 34.03 -0.03
CA ILE A 96 10.17 34.67 -1.09
C ILE A 96 9.80 36.16 -1.14
N GLN A 97 10.48 36.96 -0.33
CA GLN A 97 10.34 38.42 -0.30
C GLN A 97 10.66 39.00 -1.69
N GLY A 98 9.75 39.78 -2.28
CA GLY A 98 9.95 40.42 -3.59
C GLY A 98 9.50 39.61 -4.82
N SER A 99 8.75 38.52 -4.65
CA SER A 99 8.14 37.79 -5.78
C SER A 99 6.84 38.46 -6.26
N VAL A 100 6.53 38.34 -7.57
CA VAL A 100 5.32 38.92 -8.21
C VAL A 100 4.02 38.35 -7.64
N ARG A 101 4.09 37.22 -6.92
CA ARG A 101 2.98 36.56 -6.26
C ARG A 101 3.36 36.31 -4.81
N GLU A 102 3.11 37.29 -3.94
CA GLU A 102 3.22 37.13 -2.49
C GLU A 102 2.08 36.23 -2.00
N VAL A 103 2.20 34.92 -2.23
CA VAL A 103 1.20 33.93 -1.84
C VAL A 103 1.61 33.36 -0.50
N ALA A 104 0.89 33.72 0.56
CA ALA A 104 0.90 32.97 1.81
C ALA A 104 0.48 31.52 1.50
N ALA A 105 1.33 30.54 1.85
CA ALA A 105 1.15 29.09 1.73
C ALA A 105 0.08 28.54 0.78
N TYR A 106 0.49 27.69 -0.17
CA TYR A 106 -0.45 26.88 -0.96
C TYR A 106 -1.01 25.70 -0.14
N GLY A 107 -1.77 25.98 0.91
CA GLY A 107 -2.60 25.01 1.62
C GLY A 107 -2.59 25.10 3.14
N SER A 108 -3.15 24.07 3.77
CA SER A 108 -3.26 23.92 5.22
C SER A 108 -2.92 22.49 5.65
N TYR A 109 -2.82 22.26 6.96
CA TYR A 109 -2.63 20.93 7.53
C TYR A 109 -3.65 19.92 6.96
N PHE A 110 -4.92 20.31 6.84
CA PHE A 110 -5.98 19.46 6.29
C PHE A 110 -5.75 19.09 4.83
N GLN A 111 -5.30 20.02 3.98
CA GLN A 111 -4.91 19.71 2.60
C GLN A 111 -3.80 18.66 2.56
N GLY A 112 -2.83 18.76 3.48
CA GLY A 112 -1.80 17.73 3.66
C GLY A 112 -2.42 16.35 3.88
N ARG A 113 -3.35 16.23 4.83
CA ARG A 113 -4.00 14.95 5.17
C ARG A 113 -4.80 14.38 3.99
N MET A 114 -5.50 15.23 3.24
CA MET A 114 -6.22 14.84 2.02
C MET A 114 -5.28 14.22 0.97
N ALA A 115 -4.12 14.84 0.72
CA ALA A 115 -3.17 14.34 -0.26
C ALA A 115 -2.44 13.06 0.22
N TRP A 116 -2.09 12.96 1.51
CA TRP A 116 -1.57 11.70 2.08
C TRP A 116 -2.55 10.55 1.91
N ALA A 117 -3.83 10.78 2.22
CA ALA A 117 -4.88 9.78 2.03
C ALA A 117 -5.08 9.42 0.55
N ALA A 118 -5.03 10.40 -0.36
CA ALA A 118 -5.09 10.17 -1.80
C ALA A 118 -3.92 9.30 -2.27
N GLY A 119 -2.71 9.55 -1.78
CA GLY A 119 -1.53 8.73 -2.06
C GLY A 119 -1.72 7.26 -1.65
N VAL A 120 -2.33 7.00 -0.49
CA VAL A 120 -2.68 5.64 -0.05
C VAL A 120 -3.75 5.02 -0.95
N ALA A 121 -4.79 5.75 -1.33
CA ALA A 121 -5.80 5.25 -2.27
C ALA A 121 -5.18 4.88 -3.63
N MET A 122 -4.32 5.76 -4.18
CA MET A 122 -3.59 5.48 -5.42
C MET A 122 -2.67 4.26 -5.28
N ALA A 123 -2.04 4.08 -4.11
CA ALA A 123 -1.24 2.89 -3.83
C ALA A 123 -2.07 1.61 -3.91
N VAL A 124 -3.26 1.59 -3.31
CA VAL A 124 -4.16 0.43 -3.33
C VAL A 124 -4.73 0.20 -4.73
N TRP A 125 -5.08 1.24 -5.50
CA TRP A 125 -5.47 1.05 -6.91
C TRP A 125 -4.30 0.50 -7.77
N THR A 126 -3.07 0.94 -7.50
CA THR A 126 -1.88 0.50 -8.24
C THR A 126 -1.51 -0.95 -7.94
N ALA A 127 -1.64 -1.37 -6.68
CA ALA A 127 -1.09 -2.64 -6.19
C ALA A 127 -2.14 -3.69 -5.78
N GLY A 128 -3.36 -3.27 -5.44
CA GLY A 128 -4.39 -4.10 -4.82
C GLY A 128 -4.77 -5.34 -5.63
N GLY A 129 -4.95 -5.20 -6.94
CA GLY A 129 -5.27 -6.33 -7.84
C GLY A 129 -4.10 -7.27 -8.15
N ILE A 130 -2.89 -6.98 -7.67
CA ILE A 130 -1.68 -7.74 -7.97
C ILE A 130 -1.08 -8.35 -6.70
N SER A 131 -0.70 -7.52 -5.72
CA SER A 131 -0.04 -7.94 -4.48
C SER A 131 -0.99 -8.02 -3.28
N GLY A 132 -2.22 -7.52 -3.43
CA GLY A 132 -3.12 -7.21 -2.31
C GLY A 132 -2.95 -5.78 -1.78
N GLY A 133 -1.96 -5.03 -2.28
CA GLY A 133 -1.76 -3.61 -1.97
C GLY A 133 -1.46 -3.34 -0.50
N HIS A 134 -0.49 -4.08 0.08
CA HIS A 134 -0.13 -3.90 1.48
C HIS A 134 0.48 -2.51 1.70
N CYS A 135 1.48 -2.16 0.86
CA CYS A 135 2.22 -0.90 0.83
C CYS A 135 2.71 -0.40 2.21
N ASN A 136 2.80 -1.32 3.18
CA ASN A 136 3.02 -1.05 4.60
C ASN A 136 3.54 -2.33 5.30
N PRO A 137 4.71 -2.27 5.98
CA PRO A 137 5.24 -3.40 6.74
C PRO A 137 4.30 -3.89 7.85
N SER A 138 3.62 -2.99 8.57
CA SER A 138 2.67 -3.36 9.64
C SER A 138 1.50 -4.16 9.09
N VAL A 139 0.97 -3.76 7.92
CA VAL A 139 -0.09 -4.50 7.21
C VAL A 139 0.42 -5.86 6.73
N THR A 140 1.63 -5.91 6.17
CA THR A 140 2.25 -7.16 5.72
C THR A 140 2.42 -8.17 6.85
N LEU A 141 2.88 -7.71 8.02
CA LEU A 141 3.07 -8.55 9.20
C LEU A 141 1.73 -8.98 9.81
N ALA A 142 0.74 -8.08 9.89
CA ALA A 142 -0.60 -8.45 10.35
C ALA A 142 -1.25 -9.49 9.43
N LEU A 143 -1.19 -9.33 8.11
CA LEU A 143 -1.73 -10.33 7.17
C LEU A 143 -0.97 -11.67 7.24
N TRP A 144 0.33 -11.64 7.50
CA TRP A 144 1.11 -12.85 7.75
C TRP A 144 0.65 -13.58 9.01
N MET A 145 0.44 -12.86 10.11
CA MET A 145 0.03 -13.44 11.39
C MET A 145 -1.42 -13.92 11.39
N PHE A 146 -2.34 -13.14 10.82
CA PHE A 146 -3.78 -13.34 11.01
C PHE A 146 -4.51 -13.85 9.76
N ARG A 147 -3.94 -13.73 8.56
CA ARG A 147 -4.61 -14.08 7.29
C ARG A 147 -3.80 -15.03 6.40
N GLY A 148 -2.72 -15.62 6.92
CA GLY A 148 -1.95 -16.66 6.23
C GLY A 148 -1.10 -16.17 5.07
N PHE A 149 -0.77 -14.87 5.00
CA PHE A 149 0.14 -14.36 3.97
C PHE A 149 1.48 -15.10 4.03
N PRO A 150 2.07 -15.57 2.90
CA PRO A 150 3.24 -16.44 2.95
C PRO A 150 4.46 -15.79 3.63
N SER A 151 4.98 -16.42 4.68
CA SER A 151 6.16 -15.92 5.43
C SER A 151 7.37 -15.67 4.54
N SER A 152 7.55 -16.51 3.51
CA SER A 152 8.64 -16.38 2.54
C SER A 152 8.57 -15.09 1.72
N LYS A 153 7.40 -14.43 1.61
CA LYS A 153 7.20 -13.18 0.87
C LYS A 153 7.37 -11.92 1.72
N VAL A 154 7.20 -12.02 3.05
CA VAL A 154 7.22 -10.89 3.99
C VAL A 154 8.43 -9.98 3.79
N PHE A 155 9.64 -10.53 3.84
CA PHE A 155 10.86 -9.74 3.69
C PHE A 155 10.95 -9.04 2.33
N ARG A 156 10.55 -9.72 1.24
CA ARG A 156 10.60 -9.15 -0.12
C ARG A 156 9.59 -8.03 -0.31
N PHE A 157 8.40 -8.15 0.28
CA PHE A 157 7.40 -7.08 0.29
C PHE A 157 7.91 -5.86 1.05
N ILE A 158 8.43 -6.05 2.27
CA ILE A 158 8.98 -4.96 3.08
C ILE A 158 10.14 -4.26 2.36
N LEU A 159 11.04 -5.03 1.75
CA LEU A 159 12.14 -4.46 0.96
C LEU A 159 11.62 -3.64 -0.22
N ALA A 160 10.64 -4.17 -0.98
CA ALA A 160 10.04 -3.45 -2.09
C ALA A 160 9.35 -2.15 -1.66
N GLN A 161 8.63 -2.18 -0.53
CA GLN A 161 7.96 -1.01 0.05
C GLN A 161 8.98 0.07 0.43
N VAL A 162 10.06 -0.30 1.14
CA VAL A 162 11.13 0.65 1.53
C VAL A 162 11.80 1.26 0.29
N LEU A 163 12.12 0.45 -0.72
CA LEU A 163 12.71 0.93 -1.96
C LEU A 163 11.75 1.85 -2.74
N GLY A 164 10.46 1.51 -2.78
CA GLY A 164 9.42 2.32 -3.41
C GLY A 164 9.26 3.68 -2.73
N ALA A 165 9.20 3.69 -1.41
CA ALA A 165 9.17 4.91 -0.61
C ALA A 165 10.43 5.76 -0.83
N THR A 166 11.62 5.13 -0.83
CA THR A 166 12.89 5.82 -1.10
C THR A 166 12.88 6.50 -2.46
N PHE A 167 12.48 5.77 -3.50
CA PHE A 167 12.45 6.30 -4.86
C PHE A 167 11.41 7.42 -5.01
N GLY A 168 10.22 7.25 -4.43
CA GLY A 168 9.19 8.31 -4.41
C GLY A 168 9.69 9.59 -3.75
N SER A 169 10.38 9.48 -2.61
CA SER A 169 10.98 10.63 -1.94
C SER A 169 12.10 11.30 -2.74
N LEU A 170 12.95 10.53 -3.44
CA LEU A 170 13.96 11.10 -4.34
C LEU A 170 13.31 11.88 -5.48
N LEU A 171 12.22 11.39 -6.06
CA LEU A 171 11.47 12.11 -7.11
C LEU A 171 10.87 13.42 -6.58
N VAL A 172 10.25 13.39 -5.39
CA VAL A 172 9.73 14.61 -4.74
C VAL A 172 10.84 15.61 -4.44
N TYR A 173 11.97 15.14 -3.91
CA TYR A 173 13.12 15.98 -3.61
C TYR A 173 13.68 16.62 -4.89
N ALA A 174 13.87 15.82 -5.94
CA ALA A 174 14.34 16.32 -7.24
C ALA A 174 13.39 17.39 -7.81
N ASN A 175 12.08 17.15 -7.76
CA ASN A 175 11.08 18.11 -8.21
C ASN A 175 11.10 19.43 -7.41
N ASN A 176 11.42 19.37 -6.12
CA ASN A 176 11.43 20.52 -5.23
C ASN A 176 12.83 21.08 -4.93
N PHE A 177 13.87 20.58 -5.61
CA PHE A 177 15.27 20.85 -5.26
C PHE A 177 15.57 22.35 -5.15
N THR A 178 15.15 23.14 -6.15
CA THR A 178 15.34 24.59 -6.17
C THR A 178 14.68 25.28 -4.98
N ASN A 179 13.44 24.90 -4.65
CA ASN A 179 12.71 25.49 -3.53
C ASN A 179 13.34 25.11 -2.18
N ILE A 180 13.74 23.84 -2.02
CA ILE A 180 14.44 23.37 -0.82
C ILE A 180 15.80 24.08 -0.68
N GLN A 181 16.52 24.33 -1.78
CA GLN A 181 17.78 25.09 -1.77
C GLN A 181 17.57 26.55 -1.38
N SER A 182 16.54 27.22 -1.92
CA SER A 182 16.20 28.59 -1.56
C SER A 182 15.75 28.71 -0.11
N PHE A 183 14.99 27.74 0.40
CA PHE A 183 14.45 27.73 1.76
C PHE A 183 15.55 27.51 2.83
N GLN A 184 16.47 26.57 2.61
CA GLN A 184 17.57 26.30 3.54
C GLN A 184 18.78 27.24 3.35
N GLY A 185 18.84 27.97 2.24
CA GLY A 185 20.01 28.77 1.86
C GLY A 185 21.23 27.92 1.51
N SER A 186 22.41 28.52 1.51
CA SER A 186 23.70 27.88 1.17
C SER A 186 24.23 26.90 2.23
N SER A 187 23.47 26.69 3.32
CA SER A 187 23.86 25.86 4.46
C SER A 187 23.71 24.37 4.18
N ALA A 188 24.36 23.54 5.01
CA ALA A 188 24.17 22.09 4.98
C ALA A 188 22.69 21.72 5.17
N ARG A 189 22.26 20.59 4.60
CA ARG A 189 20.91 20.06 4.79
C ARG A 189 20.72 19.67 6.26
N THR A 190 19.62 20.10 6.86
CA THR A 190 19.35 19.92 8.30
C THR A 190 18.14 19.05 8.57
N VAL A 191 18.17 18.34 9.71
CA VAL A 191 17.04 17.51 10.18
C VAL A 191 16.15 18.26 11.16
N THR A 192 16.72 19.17 11.95
CA THR A 192 16.02 19.96 12.97
C THR A 192 16.33 21.45 12.81
N GLY A 193 15.53 22.29 13.46
CA GLY A 193 15.66 23.75 13.41
C GLY A 193 14.64 24.42 12.48
N PRO A 194 14.58 25.76 12.50
CA PRO A 194 13.51 26.54 11.88
C PRO A 194 13.45 26.41 10.35
N ASN A 195 14.59 26.13 9.71
CA ASN A 195 14.68 25.97 8.26
C ASN A 195 14.85 24.51 7.84
N SER A 196 14.69 23.55 8.76
CA SER A 196 14.78 22.12 8.40
C SER A 196 13.65 21.74 7.45
N THR A 197 14.01 20.96 6.43
CA THR A 197 13.05 20.42 5.47
C THR A 197 12.92 18.91 5.56
N ALA A 198 13.62 18.25 6.50
CA ALA A 198 13.57 16.79 6.63
C ALA A 198 12.18 16.29 7.04
N GLY A 199 11.50 17.06 7.90
CA GLY A 199 10.14 16.78 8.37
C GLY A 199 9.06 16.80 7.27
N PHE A 200 9.39 17.25 6.05
CA PHE A 200 8.47 17.18 4.91
C PHE A 200 8.42 15.78 4.29
N PHE A 201 9.43 14.96 4.56
CA PHE A 201 9.61 13.65 3.93
C PHE A 201 9.31 12.51 4.90
N PHE A 202 9.82 12.59 6.13
CA PHE A 202 9.60 11.60 7.19
C PHE A 202 9.09 12.26 8.48
N THR A 203 8.67 11.44 9.43
CA THR A 203 8.06 11.93 10.66
C THR A 203 9.07 12.29 11.75
N LEU A 204 8.74 13.35 12.48
CA LEU A 204 9.44 13.82 13.67
C LEU A 204 8.40 13.91 14.80
N PRO A 205 8.76 13.59 16.06
CA PRO A 205 7.86 13.84 17.18
C PRO A 205 7.70 15.35 17.41
N ALA A 206 6.55 15.79 17.90
CA ALA A 206 6.42 17.18 18.35
C ALA A 206 7.34 17.44 19.56
N SER A 207 7.87 18.67 19.65
CA SER A 207 8.95 19.03 20.59
C SER A 207 8.62 18.81 22.07
N GLU A 208 7.35 18.91 22.42
CA GLU A 208 6.82 18.83 23.77
C GLU A 208 6.40 17.42 24.18
N LEU A 209 6.43 16.45 23.25
CA LEU A 209 6.01 15.08 23.54
C LEU A 209 7.10 14.29 24.29
N SER A 210 6.68 13.61 25.35
CA SER A 210 7.49 12.53 25.92
C SER A 210 7.58 11.36 24.94
N TYR A 211 8.67 10.59 24.97
CA TYR A 211 8.81 9.41 24.11
C TYR A 211 7.73 8.35 24.37
N GLY A 212 7.25 8.21 25.61
CA GLY A 212 6.13 7.32 25.93
C GLY A 212 4.82 7.77 25.26
N SER A 213 4.54 9.08 25.28
CA SER A 213 3.38 9.65 24.58
C SER A 213 3.50 9.50 23.06
N ALA A 214 4.70 9.68 22.50
CA ALA A 214 4.95 9.50 21.08
C ALA A 214 4.71 8.04 20.66
N PHE A 215 5.25 7.08 21.43
CA PHE A 215 5.00 5.66 21.22
C PHE A 215 3.50 5.34 21.23
N TYR A 216 2.77 5.81 22.25
CA TYR A 216 1.34 5.55 22.36
C TYR A 216 0.54 6.16 21.21
N SER A 217 0.90 7.37 20.76
CA SER A 217 0.24 8.03 19.63
C SER A 217 0.34 7.20 18.34
N GLU A 218 1.55 6.70 18.06
CA GLU A 218 1.83 5.90 16.87
C GLU A 218 1.19 4.51 16.93
N PHE A 219 1.27 3.89 18.12
CA PHE A 219 0.60 2.63 18.44
C PHE A 219 -0.91 2.75 18.22
N LEU A 220 -1.55 3.78 18.77
CA LEU A 220 -3.00 3.97 18.68
C LEU A 220 -3.44 4.20 17.23
N ALA A 221 -2.75 5.07 16.49
CA ALA A 221 -3.06 5.31 15.08
C ALA A 221 -2.92 4.04 14.23
N SER A 222 -1.90 3.23 14.49
CA SER A 222 -1.69 1.96 13.77
C SER A 222 -2.69 0.88 14.18
N ALA A 223 -3.12 0.86 15.44
CA ALA A 223 -4.19 -0.04 15.89
C ALA A 223 -5.51 0.28 15.19
N VAL A 224 -5.89 1.56 15.11
CA VAL A 224 -7.08 1.99 14.37
C VAL A 224 -6.96 1.64 12.89
N LEU A 225 -5.79 1.89 12.27
CA LEU A 225 -5.55 1.52 10.87
C LEU A 225 -5.83 0.03 10.62
N LEU A 226 -5.19 -0.86 11.37
CA LEU A 226 -5.29 -2.30 11.11
C LEU A 226 -6.64 -2.88 11.50
N PHE A 227 -7.26 -2.37 12.57
CA PHE A 227 -8.62 -2.74 12.95
C PHE A 227 -9.61 -2.46 11.81
N VAL A 228 -9.56 -1.26 11.23
CA VAL A 228 -10.47 -0.89 10.14
C VAL A 228 -10.07 -1.57 8.83
N VAL A 229 -8.78 -1.73 8.52
CA VAL A 229 -8.34 -2.50 7.34
C VAL A 229 -8.90 -3.93 7.38
N PHE A 230 -8.91 -4.57 8.55
CA PHE A 230 -9.48 -5.91 8.70
C PHE A 230 -11.00 -5.89 8.52
N ALA A 231 -11.70 -4.91 9.10
CA ALA A 231 -13.13 -4.69 8.85
C ALA A 231 -13.48 -4.51 7.38
N LEU A 232 -12.70 -3.69 6.65
CA LEU A 232 -12.93 -3.43 5.23
C LEU A 232 -12.63 -4.65 4.38
N ALA A 233 -11.65 -5.47 4.75
CA ALA A 233 -11.29 -6.68 4.01
C ALA A 233 -12.23 -7.87 4.30
N ASP A 234 -13.01 -7.82 5.37
CA ASP A 234 -13.85 -8.92 5.85
C ASP A 234 -15.10 -9.11 4.97
N PRO A 235 -15.24 -10.23 4.26
CA PRO A 235 -16.41 -10.50 3.43
C PRO A 235 -17.70 -10.72 4.23
N ASN A 236 -17.61 -11.02 5.52
CA ASN A 236 -18.77 -11.24 6.40
C ASN A 236 -19.21 -9.98 7.16
N ASN A 237 -18.56 -8.84 6.90
CA ASN A 237 -18.93 -7.53 7.41
C ASN A 237 -19.38 -6.62 6.24
N LEU A 238 -19.46 -5.31 6.46
CA LEU A 238 -19.81 -4.32 5.43
C LEU A 238 -18.62 -4.03 4.50
N LYS A 239 -18.21 -5.03 3.71
CA LYS A 239 -17.15 -4.92 2.72
C LYS A 239 -17.54 -3.92 1.61
N PRO A 240 -16.70 -2.91 1.32
CA PRO A 240 -16.87 -2.04 0.15
C PRO A 240 -17.04 -2.83 -1.16
N PRO A 241 -17.90 -2.38 -2.09
CA PRO A 241 -18.02 -2.97 -3.42
C PRO A 241 -16.66 -3.13 -4.12
N LYS A 242 -16.52 -4.15 -4.97
CA LYS A 242 -15.28 -4.46 -5.69
C LYS A 242 -14.77 -3.21 -6.42
N GLY A 243 -13.48 -2.90 -6.24
CA GLY A 243 -12.82 -1.72 -6.83
C GLY A 243 -12.97 -0.40 -6.05
N THR A 244 -13.83 -0.34 -5.02
CA THR A 244 -14.05 0.87 -4.20
C THR A 244 -13.28 0.88 -2.87
N GLN A 245 -12.60 -0.22 -2.54
CA GLN A 245 -11.70 -0.31 -1.38
C GLN A 245 -10.74 0.88 -1.21
N PRO A 246 -10.08 1.39 -2.27
CA PRO A 246 -9.20 2.56 -2.16
C PRO A 246 -9.90 3.82 -1.65
N PHE A 247 -11.19 4.00 -1.95
CA PHE A 247 -11.96 5.12 -1.43
C PHE A 247 -12.26 4.96 0.06
N ALA A 248 -12.56 3.75 0.53
CA ALA A 248 -12.71 3.49 1.97
C ALA A 248 -11.39 3.74 2.71
N MET A 249 -10.26 3.34 2.12
CA MET A 249 -8.93 3.65 2.65
C MET A 249 -8.67 5.17 2.69
N PHE A 250 -9.04 5.91 1.65
CA PHE A 250 -8.96 7.37 1.65
C PHE A 250 -9.67 8.00 2.85
N VAL A 251 -10.92 7.59 3.11
CA VAL A 251 -11.71 8.10 4.24
C VAL A 251 -11.04 7.77 5.58
N LEU A 252 -10.58 6.52 5.76
CA LEU A 252 -9.86 6.08 6.96
C LEU A 252 -8.61 6.93 7.21
N LEU A 253 -7.79 7.16 6.19
CA LEU A 253 -6.52 7.86 6.32
C LEU A 253 -6.71 9.37 6.57
N ILE A 254 -7.75 10.00 6.02
CA ILE A 254 -8.11 11.37 6.41
C ILE A 254 -8.46 11.40 7.89
N GLY A 255 -9.31 10.47 8.36
CA GLY A 255 -9.73 10.39 9.76
C GLY A 255 -8.54 10.27 10.71
N ILE A 256 -7.62 9.34 10.43
CA ILE A 256 -6.39 9.15 11.21
C ILE A 256 -5.52 10.42 11.17
N GLY A 257 -5.22 10.95 9.98
CA GLY A 257 -4.32 12.09 9.85
C GLY A 257 -4.86 13.39 10.47
N ALA A 258 -6.18 13.59 10.39
CA ALA A 258 -6.85 14.75 10.97
C ALA A 258 -7.04 14.65 12.48
N SER A 259 -7.16 13.44 13.04
CA SER A 259 -7.51 13.24 14.46
C SER A 259 -6.32 12.81 15.33
N LEU A 260 -5.39 12.03 14.77
CA LEU A 260 -4.29 11.39 15.50
C LEU A 260 -2.90 11.84 14.99
N GLY A 261 -2.88 12.84 14.10
CA GLY A 261 -1.67 13.11 13.33
C GLY A 261 -0.70 14.16 13.87
N TYR A 262 -1.15 15.04 14.78
CA TYR A 262 -0.33 16.16 15.24
C TYR A 262 0.92 15.72 16.01
N ASN A 263 0.76 14.75 16.92
CA ASN A 263 1.80 14.35 17.87
C ASN A 263 3.07 13.77 17.22
N THR A 264 2.90 12.92 16.21
CA THR A 264 3.99 12.14 15.59
C THR A 264 3.97 12.15 14.07
N GLY A 265 3.01 12.84 13.44
CA GLY A 265 2.84 12.80 11.98
C GLY A 265 2.26 11.48 11.45
N TYR A 266 1.71 10.62 12.32
CA TYR A 266 1.06 9.33 12.00
C TYR A 266 1.83 8.53 10.95
N ALA A 267 3.06 8.14 11.27
CA ALA A 267 3.87 7.37 10.33
C ALA A 267 3.13 6.10 9.87
N ILE A 268 2.56 5.36 10.82
CA ILE A 268 1.75 4.12 10.78
C ILE A 268 2.30 3.02 9.86
N ASN A 269 3.52 3.21 9.37
CA ASN A 269 4.15 2.52 8.27
C ASN A 269 5.66 2.79 8.30
N GLY A 270 6.44 1.79 8.73
CA GLY A 270 7.89 1.89 8.81
C GLY A 270 8.58 2.15 7.46
N ALA A 271 8.03 1.67 6.35
CA ALA A 271 8.58 1.93 5.02
C ALA A 271 8.37 3.38 4.56
N ARG A 272 7.19 3.95 4.86
CA ARG A 272 6.86 5.37 4.61
C ARG A 272 7.73 6.35 5.38
N ASP A 273 8.36 5.91 6.47
CA ASP A 273 9.27 6.73 7.25
C ASP A 273 10.75 6.45 6.91
N THR A 274 11.12 5.17 6.78
CA THR A 274 12.51 4.76 6.51
C THR A 274 12.94 5.10 5.08
N GLY A 275 12.06 4.89 4.09
CA GLY A 275 12.40 5.17 2.70
C GLY A 275 12.84 6.62 2.46
N PRO A 276 12.07 7.63 2.91
CA PRO A 276 12.50 9.01 2.83
C PRO A 276 13.78 9.32 3.62
N ARG A 277 14.04 8.66 4.75
CA ARG A 277 15.33 8.82 5.46
C ARG A 277 16.50 8.33 4.62
N ILE A 278 16.36 7.20 3.93
CA ILE A 278 17.39 6.72 2.97
C ILE A 278 17.58 7.76 1.87
N ALA A 279 16.49 8.26 1.28
CA ALA A 279 16.56 9.26 0.22
C ALA A 279 17.28 10.54 0.68
N LEU A 280 16.93 11.07 1.85
CA LEU A 280 17.54 12.27 2.40
C LEU A 280 19.00 12.05 2.83
N TRP A 281 19.34 10.87 3.34
CA TRP A 281 20.73 10.51 3.60
C TRP A 281 21.58 10.57 2.32
N LEU A 282 21.07 10.01 1.21
CA LEU A 282 21.75 10.02 -0.09
C LEU A 282 21.94 11.42 -0.68
N VAL A 283 21.03 12.37 -0.38
CA VAL A 283 21.10 13.75 -0.89
C VAL A 283 21.74 14.74 0.08
N GLY A 284 22.39 14.24 1.14
CA GLY A 284 23.30 15.04 1.96
C GLY A 284 22.77 15.54 3.31
N TYR A 285 21.69 14.96 3.86
CA TYR A 285 21.20 15.27 5.22
C TYR A 285 22.03 14.65 6.34
N GLY A 286 23.04 13.85 6.00
CA GLY A 286 23.96 13.27 6.98
C GLY A 286 23.32 12.18 7.86
N SER A 287 24.06 11.74 8.87
CA SER A 287 23.64 10.65 9.76
C SER A 287 22.49 11.01 10.69
N ASP A 288 22.17 12.30 10.84
CA ASP A 288 21.16 12.79 11.77
C ASP A 288 19.76 12.26 11.45
N VAL A 289 19.48 11.91 10.18
CA VAL A 289 18.22 11.25 9.80
C VAL A 289 18.01 9.91 10.54
N TRP A 290 19.09 9.30 11.05
CA TRP A 290 19.08 8.02 11.79
C TRP A 290 19.29 8.19 13.29
N THR A 291 20.05 9.18 13.71
CA THR A 291 20.45 9.34 15.13
C THR A 291 19.56 10.29 15.91
N HIS A 292 18.78 11.16 15.24
CA HIS A 292 17.90 12.10 15.95
C HIS A 292 16.89 11.37 16.86
N ASP A 293 16.53 12.03 17.96
CA ASP A 293 15.54 11.56 18.95
C ASP A 293 15.72 10.11 19.38
N LYS A 294 16.98 9.73 19.64
CA LYS A 294 17.37 8.42 20.17
C LYS A 294 16.85 7.27 19.29
N PHE A 295 17.17 7.32 18.00
CA PHE A 295 16.72 6.33 17.02
C PHE A 295 15.20 6.28 16.83
N TYR A 296 14.55 7.44 16.89
CA TYR A 296 13.09 7.59 16.67
C TYR A 296 12.59 6.81 15.46
N TRP A 297 13.34 6.86 14.36
CA TRP A 297 13.01 6.16 13.11
C TRP A 297 12.73 4.67 13.26
N PHE A 298 13.32 4.01 14.27
CA PHE A 298 13.17 2.59 14.50
C PHE A 298 12.06 2.30 15.51
N TRP A 299 12.14 2.86 16.72
CA TRP A 299 11.21 2.46 17.76
C TRP A 299 9.79 3.00 17.55
N ASN A 300 9.60 4.15 16.88
CA ASN A 300 8.25 4.68 16.65
C ASN A 300 7.62 4.10 15.37
N PRO A 301 8.10 4.45 14.16
CA PRO A 301 7.45 4.05 12.91
C PRO A 301 7.47 2.54 12.64
N TRP A 302 8.41 1.79 13.23
CA TRP A 302 8.41 0.33 13.16
C TRP A 302 7.81 -0.31 14.40
N ILE A 303 8.45 -0.20 15.56
CA ILE A 303 8.05 -1.01 16.72
C ILE A 303 6.67 -0.61 17.22
N ALA A 304 6.40 0.68 17.45
CA ALA A 304 5.08 1.15 17.88
C ALA A 304 4.00 0.86 16.83
N SER A 305 4.28 1.11 15.55
CA SER A 305 3.32 0.84 14.48
C SER A 305 2.99 -0.64 14.31
N ILE A 306 3.99 -1.52 14.38
CA ILE A 306 3.79 -2.97 14.27
C ILE A 306 3.02 -3.47 15.50
N ALA A 307 3.42 -3.06 16.70
CA ALA A 307 2.73 -3.45 17.93
C ALA A 307 1.27 -2.98 17.91
N GLY A 308 1.02 -1.72 17.53
CA GLY A 308 -0.31 -1.16 17.38
C GLY A 308 -1.12 -1.92 16.33
N GLY A 309 -0.54 -2.13 15.15
CA GLY A 309 -1.18 -2.88 14.07
C GLY A 309 -1.58 -4.30 14.46
N ILE A 310 -0.71 -5.02 15.16
CA ILE A 310 -1.01 -6.36 15.69
C ILE A 310 -2.14 -6.30 16.71
N VAL A 311 -2.14 -5.34 17.62
CA VAL A 311 -3.22 -5.19 18.62
C VAL A 311 -4.54 -4.80 17.95
N GLY A 312 -4.53 -3.93 16.96
CA GLY A 312 -5.73 -3.56 16.18
C GLY A 312 -6.32 -4.76 15.43
N ALA A 313 -5.47 -5.49 14.71
CA ALA A 313 -5.84 -6.73 14.03
C ALA A 313 -6.41 -7.77 15.02
N ALA A 314 -5.70 -8.02 16.12
CA ALA A 314 -6.14 -8.92 17.18
C ALA A 314 -7.49 -8.49 17.77
N THR A 315 -7.70 -7.20 18.02
CA THR A 315 -8.96 -6.70 18.58
C THR A 315 -10.13 -6.96 17.61
N TYR A 316 -9.95 -6.70 16.32
CA TYR A 316 -10.96 -7.06 15.33
C TYR A 316 -11.20 -8.57 15.30
N ASP A 317 -10.12 -9.36 15.28
CA ASP A 317 -10.17 -10.83 15.20
C ASP A 317 -10.77 -11.52 16.42
N ALA A 318 -10.70 -10.89 17.60
CA ALA A 318 -11.20 -11.45 18.85
C ALA A 318 -12.66 -11.09 19.13
N PHE A 319 -13.11 -9.92 18.68
CA PHE A 319 -14.41 -9.37 19.10
C PHE A 319 -15.42 -9.21 17.96
N ILE A 320 -14.98 -9.14 16.70
CA ILE A 320 -15.88 -8.85 15.57
C ILE A 320 -15.78 -9.94 14.49
N TYR A 321 -14.56 -10.33 14.12
CA TYR A 321 -14.36 -11.33 13.09
C TYR A 321 -14.93 -12.68 13.52
N ASN A 322 -15.81 -13.24 12.70
CA ASN A 322 -16.45 -14.51 13.01
C ASN A 322 -15.69 -15.75 12.50
N GLY A 323 -14.68 -15.60 11.62
CA GLY A 323 -13.74 -16.66 11.21
C GLY A 323 -14.32 -18.09 11.22
N VAL A 324 -13.65 -19.06 11.84
CA VAL A 324 -14.35 -20.23 12.42
C VAL A 324 -14.12 -20.24 13.94
N ASP A 325 -14.64 -19.18 14.57
CA ASP A 325 -14.58 -18.84 16.00
C ASP A 325 -13.19 -18.50 16.54
N SER A 326 -12.39 -17.79 15.72
CA SER A 326 -11.11 -17.15 16.07
C SER A 326 -11.03 -16.65 17.53
N PRO A 327 -10.02 -17.11 18.28
CA PRO A 327 -9.07 -16.22 18.96
C PRO A 327 -7.69 -16.36 18.28
N PHE A 328 -7.62 -15.71 17.11
CA PHE A 328 -6.49 -15.61 16.19
C PHE A 328 -6.32 -16.79 15.22
N ASN A 329 -7.45 -17.26 14.70
CA ASN A 329 -7.54 -18.05 13.47
C ASN A 329 -7.04 -19.53 13.59
N LYS A 330 -7.89 -20.48 14.05
CA LYS A 330 -7.56 -21.92 14.24
C LYS A 330 -8.55 -22.90 13.59
N PRO A 331 -8.17 -24.19 13.31
CA PRO A 331 -6.87 -24.86 13.47
C PRO A 331 -6.29 -25.58 12.22
N LYS A 332 -5.02 -26.01 12.34
CA LYS A 332 -4.45 -27.14 11.57
C LYS A 332 -4.76 -28.47 12.29
N HIS A 333 -5.73 -29.25 11.78
CA HIS A 333 -5.75 -30.73 11.76
C HIS A 333 -6.95 -31.23 10.94
N ALA A 334 -6.67 -31.83 9.78
CA ALA A 334 -7.43 -32.95 9.24
C ALA A 334 -6.40 -33.96 8.70
N SER A 335 -5.76 -34.68 9.61
CA SER A 335 -5.17 -35.97 9.27
C SER A 335 -6.32 -36.96 9.08
N ILE A 336 -6.92 -36.94 7.89
CA ILE A 336 -7.60 -38.11 7.34
C ILE A 336 -6.83 -38.49 6.08
N THR A 337 -5.85 -39.37 6.24
CA THR A 337 -5.29 -40.19 5.16
C THR A 337 -5.91 -41.58 5.26
N PRO A 338 -6.01 -42.37 4.18
CA PRO A 338 -6.46 -42.04 2.83
C PRO A 338 -7.46 -43.11 2.34
N ALA A 339 -8.56 -42.72 1.67
CA ALA A 339 -9.37 -43.69 0.92
C ALA A 339 -9.73 -43.13 -0.46
N SER A 340 -8.90 -43.56 -1.42
CA SER A 340 -9.20 -43.86 -2.82
C SER A 340 -10.06 -42.87 -3.65
N ARG A 341 -9.38 -42.28 -4.63
CA ARG A 341 -9.72 -42.34 -6.08
C ARG A 341 -11.20 -42.22 -6.43
N ASN A 342 -11.62 -41.02 -6.84
CA ASN A 342 -12.07 -40.71 -8.22
C ASN A 342 -12.93 -39.45 -8.22
N GLY A 343 -12.67 -38.58 -9.19
CA GLY A 343 -13.65 -37.64 -9.72
C GLY A 343 -13.83 -36.35 -8.92
N TYR A 344 -13.81 -35.25 -9.67
CA TYR A 344 -14.37 -33.95 -9.31
C TYR A 344 -15.57 -34.08 -8.35
N SER A 345 -15.41 -33.65 -7.10
CA SER A 345 -16.54 -33.42 -6.21
C SER A 345 -17.03 -31.99 -6.45
N GLU A 346 -18.16 -31.92 -7.14
CA GLU A 346 -18.94 -30.73 -7.46
C GLU A 346 -19.21 -29.86 -6.22
N LEU A 347 -19.09 -28.55 -6.40
CA LEU A 347 -19.70 -27.56 -5.51
C LEU A 347 -21.22 -27.76 -5.54
N PRO A 348 -21.96 -27.54 -4.42
CA PRO A 348 -23.41 -27.66 -4.44
C PRO A 348 -24.00 -26.67 -5.43
N GLN A 349 -24.52 -27.18 -6.54
CA GLN A 349 -25.39 -26.43 -7.42
C GLN A 349 -26.67 -26.10 -6.65
N HIS A 350 -26.99 -24.81 -6.54
CA HIS A 350 -28.34 -24.38 -6.27
C HIS A 350 -29.21 -24.83 -7.45
N VAL A 351 -29.89 -25.97 -7.30
CA VAL A 351 -31.00 -26.37 -8.17
C VAL A 351 -32.27 -25.83 -7.55
N GLY A 352 -32.93 -24.92 -8.26
CA GLY A 352 -34.27 -24.47 -7.94
C GLY A 352 -35.27 -25.60 -8.12
N SER A 353 -36.25 -25.66 -7.22
CA SER A 353 -37.50 -26.37 -7.46
C SER A 353 -38.54 -25.34 -7.89
N GLU A 354 -38.84 -25.32 -9.18
CA GLU A 354 -40.12 -24.84 -9.70
C GLU A 354 -41.22 -25.79 -9.24
N ASP A 355 -42.22 -25.28 -8.51
CA ASP A 355 -43.55 -25.87 -8.48
C ASP A 355 -44.42 -25.07 -9.47
N GLN A 356 -44.64 -25.65 -10.65
CA GLN A 356 -45.75 -25.31 -11.53
C GLN A 356 -46.93 -26.22 -11.19
N HIS A 357 -48.11 -25.61 -11.04
CA HIS A 357 -49.48 -26.07 -11.37
C HIS A 357 -50.46 -25.23 -10.52
N ALA A 358 -51.58 -24.68 -10.97
CA ALA A 358 -52.26 -24.62 -12.26
C ALA A 358 -53.38 -23.55 -12.16
N GLU A 359 -53.81 -23.05 -13.33
CA GLU A 359 -55.14 -22.50 -13.70
C GLU A 359 -56.16 -22.06 -12.63
N HIS A 360 -56.65 -20.82 -12.72
CA HIS A 360 -58.01 -20.48 -13.17
C HIS A 360 -58.33 -18.98 -12.96
N ALA A 361 -59.01 -18.41 -13.98
CA ALA A 361 -59.73 -17.13 -14.06
C ALA A 361 -58.92 -15.85 -14.37
#